data_AF-A0A2D9TBD7-F1
#
_entry.id   AF-A0A2D9TBD7-F1
#
_cell.length_a   1.000
_cell.length_b   1.000
_cell.length_c   1.000
_cell.angle_alpha   90.00
_cell.angle_beta   90.00
_cell.angle_gamma   90.00
#
_symmetry.space_group_name_H-M   'P 1'
#
loop_
_entity.id
_entity.type
_entity.pdbx_description
1 polymer ?
#
loop_
_entity_poly.entity_id
_entity_poly.type
_entity_poly.pdbx_seq_one_letter_code
_entity_poly.pdbx_strand_id
1 'polypeptide(L)'
;MREAQARDRGRIVTFVPERLASGLAATGFEAEGVMPGFYGGEEDCVAMGFYVNGERGALADEAAVAQVKAILEAKREAEPRPRPPVETCLADPSDAPAVAELLADTFAQYPTPSGDPAYVAEAIAEGIPFRYVAVEGEVVACASADLIPEAATAELTDCATRPDHRGQGYMQAILLDLMDDLAERDYPTAFTLARARIPGVNLAFQRLGFELRGTMPQSCRIGGGIEDMNIWSRPLVPAIQSAQTAA
;
A
#
# COMPACT_ATOMS: atom_id res chain seq x y z
N MET A 1 11.17 -20.81 10.21
CA MET A 1 12.30 -21.53 9.61
C MET A 1 11.94 -22.93 9.13
N ARG A 2 11.85 -23.95 10.00
CA ARG A 2 11.53 -25.32 9.58
C ARG A 2 10.20 -25.42 8.81
N GLU A 3 9.18 -24.70 9.25
CA GLU A 3 7.88 -24.67 8.57
C GLU A 3 7.95 -24.04 7.17
N ALA A 4 8.76 -23.00 7.01
CA ALA A 4 8.96 -22.36 5.72
C ALA A 4 9.62 -23.33 4.73
N GLN A 5 10.62 -24.09 5.19
CA GLN A 5 11.26 -25.14 4.39
C GLN A 5 10.30 -26.30 4.07
N ALA A 6 9.51 -26.75 5.06
CA ALA A 6 8.54 -27.82 4.88
C ALA A 6 7.43 -27.45 3.87
N ARG A 7 7.11 -26.16 3.76
CA ARG A 7 6.12 -25.61 2.82
C ARG A 7 6.73 -25.03 1.54
N ASP A 8 8.01 -25.29 1.28
CA ASP A 8 8.74 -24.77 0.11
C ASP A 8 8.61 -23.25 -0.08
N ARG A 9 8.75 -22.51 1.03
CA ARG A 9 8.70 -21.04 1.04
C ARG A 9 10.12 -20.48 0.99
N GLY A 10 10.39 -19.68 -0.05
CA GLY A 10 11.70 -19.06 -0.28
C GLY A 10 12.06 -17.90 0.67
N ARG A 11 11.08 -17.31 1.36
CA ARG A 11 11.32 -16.28 2.38
C ARG A 11 10.19 -16.20 3.39
N ILE A 12 10.45 -15.52 4.50
CA ILE A 12 9.48 -15.13 5.52
C ILE A 12 9.48 -13.60 5.58
N VAL A 13 8.29 -13.02 5.67
CA VAL A 13 8.08 -11.57 5.87
C VAL A 13 7.38 -11.40 7.19
N THR A 14 7.79 -10.41 7.99
CA THR A 14 7.07 -10.02 9.20
C THR A 14 7.18 -8.52 9.41
N PHE A 15 6.11 -7.96 9.98
CA PHE A 15 6.04 -6.58 10.41
C PHE A 15 6.09 -6.59 11.94
N VAL A 16 7.05 -5.89 12.52
CA VAL A 16 7.26 -5.89 13.97
C VAL A 16 7.43 -4.48 14.51
N PRO A 17 7.00 -4.22 15.76
CA PRO A 17 7.39 -3.01 16.48
C PRO A 17 8.91 -2.83 16.47
N GLU A 18 9.40 -1.61 16.27
CA GLU A 18 10.83 -1.30 16.17
C GLU A 18 11.64 -1.86 17.34
N ARG A 19 11.10 -1.81 18.56
CA ARG A 19 11.74 -2.38 19.77
C ARG A 19 12.10 -3.86 19.65
N LEU A 20 11.41 -4.62 18.80
CA LEU A 20 11.64 -6.06 18.60
C LEU A 20 12.60 -6.35 17.43
N ALA A 21 12.87 -5.36 16.56
CA ALA A 21 13.62 -5.55 15.32
C ALA A 21 15.05 -6.06 15.58
N SER A 22 15.74 -5.54 16.59
CA SER A 22 17.10 -5.99 16.95
C SER A 22 17.15 -7.46 17.40
N GLY A 23 16.12 -7.91 18.13
CA GLY A 23 15.97 -9.30 18.55
C GLY A 23 15.76 -10.23 17.36
N LEU A 24 14.91 -9.85 16.40
CA LEU A 24 14.73 -10.61 15.17
C LEU A 24 15.99 -10.61 14.31
N ALA A 25 16.68 -9.47 14.21
CA ALA A 25 17.93 -9.34 13.45
C ALA A 25 19.01 -10.31 13.95
N ALA A 26 19.12 -10.49 15.27
CA ALA A 26 20.02 -11.48 15.88
C ALA A 26 19.71 -12.94 15.47
N THR A 27 18.52 -13.21 14.92
CA THR A 27 18.13 -14.53 14.39
C THR A 27 18.33 -14.68 12.87
N GLY A 28 18.84 -13.64 12.20
CA GLY A 28 19.11 -13.63 10.76
C GLY A 28 18.01 -12.99 9.90
N PHE A 29 17.05 -12.29 10.50
CA PHE A 29 16.16 -11.41 9.74
C PHE A 29 16.91 -10.12 9.37
N GLU A 30 16.55 -9.54 8.24
CA GLU A 30 17.08 -8.28 7.73
C GLU A 30 15.97 -7.25 7.60
N ALA A 31 16.25 -5.99 7.95
CA ALA A 31 15.29 -4.91 7.80
C ALA A 31 15.18 -4.48 6.33
N GLU A 32 13.95 -4.43 5.82
CA GLU A 32 13.62 -4.05 4.43
C GLU A 32 13.02 -2.64 4.33
N GLY A 33 12.57 -2.09 5.45
CA GLY A 33 12.13 -0.71 5.60
C GLY A 33 11.47 -0.43 6.95
N VAL A 34 11.27 0.85 7.25
CA VAL A 34 10.69 1.33 8.52
C VAL A 34 9.51 2.25 8.23
N MET A 35 8.35 1.96 8.79
CA MET A 35 7.13 2.73 8.67
C MET A 35 6.88 3.51 9.98
N PRO A 36 7.12 4.83 9.99
CA PRO A 36 6.97 5.61 11.21
C PRO A 36 5.53 5.71 11.71
N GLY A 37 5.33 5.62 13.02
CA GLY A 37 4.02 5.73 13.67
C GLY A 37 3.01 4.65 13.25
N PHE A 38 3.47 3.52 12.71
CA PHE A 38 2.60 2.43 12.25
C PHE A 38 1.67 1.92 13.35
N TYR A 39 2.13 1.85 14.60
CA TYR A 39 1.30 1.46 15.73
C TYR A 39 0.79 2.70 16.46
N GLY A 40 -0.49 3.02 16.24
CA GLY A 40 -1.21 4.09 16.94
C GLY A 40 -0.73 5.51 16.64
N GLY A 41 0.12 5.70 15.63
CA GLY A 41 0.80 6.99 15.41
C GLY A 41 1.99 7.25 16.35
N GLU A 42 2.35 6.27 17.20
CA GLU A 42 3.33 6.47 18.27
C GLU A 42 4.60 5.63 18.08
N GLU A 43 4.48 4.40 17.60
CA GLU A 43 5.60 3.48 17.46
C GLU A 43 5.78 3.02 16.01
N ASP A 44 7.03 2.98 15.59
CA ASP A 44 7.44 2.58 14.26
C ASP A 44 7.32 1.06 14.06
N CYS A 45 7.02 0.66 12.83
CA CYS A 45 7.06 -0.73 12.40
C CYS A 45 8.24 -0.97 11.46
N VAL A 46 8.98 -2.05 11.68
CA VAL A 46 10.03 -2.51 10.78
C VAL A 46 9.50 -3.70 9.97
N ALA A 47 9.55 -3.58 8.64
CA ALA A 47 9.36 -4.70 7.74
C ALA A 47 10.64 -5.52 7.72
N MET A 48 10.56 -6.80 8.11
CA MET A 48 11.70 -7.69 8.26
C MET A 48 11.56 -8.90 7.34
N GLY A 49 12.63 -9.21 6.61
CA GLY A 49 12.73 -10.38 5.73
C GLY A 49 13.68 -11.44 6.30
N PHE A 50 13.31 -12.71 6.21
CA PHE A 50 14.24 -13.82 6.34
C PHE A 50 14.29 -14.60 5.03
N TYR A 51 15.47 -14.74 4.45
CA TYR A 51 15.66 -15.37 3.14
C TYR A 51 16.07 -16.84 3.30
N VAL A 52 15.11 -17.74 3.12
CA VAL A 52 15.39 -19.19 3.12
C VAL A 52 16.14 -19.58 1.84
N ASN A 53 15.74 -18.98 0.72
CA ASN A 53 16.53 -18.90 -0.50
C ASN A 53 17.22 -17.53 -0.53
N GLY A 54 18.55 -17.48 -0.49
CA GLY A 54 19.32 -16.24 -0.51
C GLY A 54 19.07 -15.35 -1.73
N GLU A 55 18.68 -15.93 -2.87
CA GLU A 55 18.31 -15.15 -4.07
C GLU A 55 17.12 -14.24 -3.81
N ARG A 56 16.22 -14.63 -2.89
CA ARG A 56 15.04 -13.83 -2.50
C ARG A 56 15.37 -12.58 -1.69
N GLY A 57 16.65 -12.39 -1.32
CA GLY A 57 17.15 -11.18 -0.68
C GLY A 57 17.69 -10.14 -1.65
N ALA A 58 17.79 -10.46 -2.94
CA ALA A 58 18.16 -9.51 -3.97
C ALA A 58 16.92 -9.03 -4.73
N LEU A 59 16.97 -7.79 -5.24
CA LEU A 59 15.93 -7.28 -6.13
C LEU A 59 15.87 -8.14 -7.40
N ALA A 60 14.65 -8.41 -7.89
CA ALA A 60 14.47 -9.17 -9.13
C ALA A 60 15.09 -8.45 -10.34
N ASP A 61 15.04 -7.11 -10.34
CA ASP A 61 15.58 -6.27 -11.40
C ASP A 61 16.07 -4.93 -10.81
N GLU A 62 17.31 -4.94 -10.33
CA GLU A 62 17.94 -3.78 -9.70
C GLU A 62 17.97 -2.55 -10.62
N ALA A 63 18.19 -2.75 -11.93
CA ALA A 63 18.25 -1.66 -12.90
C ALA A 63 16.87 -0.99 -13.09
N ALA A 64 15.80 -1.79 -13.22
CA ALA A 64 14.44 -1.25 -13.33
C ALA A 64 14.01 -0.52 -12.05
N VAL A 65 14.31 -1.08 -10.87
CA VAL A 65 14.02 -0.42 -9.58
C VAL A 65 14.81 0.90 -9.47
N ALA A 66 16.09 0.92 -9.83
CA ALA A 66 16.91 2.12 -9.84
C ALA A 66 16.36 3.18 -10.82
N GLN A 67 15.89 2.78 -11.99
CA GLN A 67 15.25 3.67 -12.96
C GLN A 67 14.01 4.34 -12.38
N VAL A 68 13.14 3.59 -11.70
CA VAL A 68 11.96 4.15 -11.04
C VAL A 68 12.37 5.12 -9.93
N LYS A 69 13.35 4.76 -9.09
CA LYS A 69 13.88 5.67 -8.05
C LYS A 69 14.43 6.98 -8.63
N ALA A 70 15.13 6.93 -9.76
CA ALA A 70 15.60 8.14 -10.45
C ALA A 70 14.43 9.03 -10.95
N ILE A 71 13.36 8.42 -11.48
CA ILE A 71 12.15 9.15 -11.90
C ILE A 71 11.47 9.83 -10.70
N LEU A 72 11.39 9.14 -9.56
CA LEU A 72 10.80 9.65 -8.32
C LEU A 72 11.57 10.86 -7.79
N GLU A 73 12.91 10.75 -7.74
CA GLU A 73 13.78 11.84 -7.28
C GLU A 73 13.67 13.06 -8.20
N ALA A 74 13.70 12.87 -9.52
CA ALA A 74 13.55 13.95 -10.50
C ALA A 74 12.17 14.67 -10.41
N LYS A 75 11.19 14.09 -9.71
CA LYS A 75 9.84 14.63 -9.54
C LYS A 75 9.52 14.98 -8.08
N ARG A 76 10.53 14.96 -7.19
CA ARG A 76 10.36 15.14 -5.74
C ARG A 76 9.86 16.53 -5.35
N GLU A 77 10.39 17.57 -5.98
CA GLU A 77 10.04 18.97 -5.70
C GLU A 77 8.80 19.45 -6.47
N ALA A 78 8.01 18.54 -7.03
CA ALA A 78 6.75 18.95 -7.65
C ALA A 78 5.79 19.47 -6.57
N GLU A 79 5.33 20.70 -6.74
CA GLU A 79 4.31 21.32 -5.88
C GLU A 79 3.12 20.36 -5.64
N PRO A 80 2.58 20.32 -4.39
CA PRO A 80 1.36 19.59 -4.11
C PRO A 80 0.27 20.00 -5.11
N ARG A 81 -0.29 19.02 -5.82
CA ARG A 81 -1.39 19.31 -6.73
C ARG A 81 -2.67 19.51 -5.92
N PRO A 82 -3.53 20.46 -6.31
CA PRO A 82 -4.85 20.58 -5.69
C PRO A 82 -5.61 19.25 -5.82
N ARG A 83 -6.53 18.98 -4.88
CA ARG A 83 -7.44 17.85 -4.97
C ARG A 83 -8.15 17.91 -6.33
N PRO A 84 -8.11 16.84 -7.14
CA PRO A 84 -8.81 16.83 -8.42
C PRO A 84 -10.31 17.07 -8.21
N PRO A 85 -11.00 17.79 -9.11
CA PRO A 85 -12.46 17.96 -9.07
C PRO A 85 -13.15 16.70 -9.58
N VAL A 86 -12.88 15.57 -8.93
CA VAL A 86 -13.41 14.24 -9.26
C VAL A 86 -14.23 13.80 -8.07
N GLU A 87 -15.48 13.45 -8.30
CA GLU A 87 -16.34 12.83 -7.29
C GLU A 87 -16.01 11.34 -7.18
N THR A 88 -15.88 10.84 -5.95
CA THR A 88 -15.68 9.42 -5.67
C THR A 88 -16.86 8.87 -4.87
N CYS A 89 -17.20 7.62 -5.13
CA CYS A 89 -18.24 6.90 -4.42
C CYS A 89 -17.59 5.98 -3.38
N LEU A 90 -18.13 5.94 -2.17
CA LEU A 90 -17.86 4.88 -1.21
C LEU A 90 -18.72 3.67 -1.59
N ALA A 91 -18.09 2.52 -1.78
CA ALA A 91 -18.76 1.30 -2.20
C ALA A 91 -19.60 0.70 -1.07
N ASP A 92 -20.74 0.13 -1.44
CA ASP A 92 -21.51 -0.81 -0.63
C ASP A 92 -21.46 -2.23 -1.25
N PRO A 93 -21.94 -3.27 -0.56
CA PRO A 93 -21.85 -4.64 -1.07
C PRO A 93 -22.52 -4.88 -2.44
N SER A 94 -23.44 -4.01 -2.87
CA SER A 94 -24.07 -4.07 -4.20
C SER A 94 -23.14 -3.60 -5.33
N ASP A 95 -22.10 -2.81 -5.03
CA ASP A 95 -21.08 -2.37 -5.99
C ASP A 95 -19.99 -3.44 -6.23
N ALA A 96 -19.90 -4.43 -5.34
CA ALA A 96 -18.85 -5.45 -5.36
C ALA A 96 -18.64 -6.16 -6.71
N PRO A 97 -19.69 -6.50 -7.50
CA PRO A 97 -19.50 -7.08 -8.82
C PRO A 97 -18.69 -6.18 -9.77
N ALA A 98 -18.99 -4.88 -9.82
CA ALA A 98 -18.33 -3.95 -10.74
C ALA A 98 -16.88 -3.64 -10.29
N VAL A 99 -16.65 -3.54 -8.98
CA VAL A 99 -15.31 -3.38 -8.41
C VAL A 99 -14.46 -4.61 -8.69
N ALA A 100 -14.98 -5.81 -8.44
CA ALA A 100 -14.29 -7.08 -8.67
C ALA A 100 -13.94 -7.28 -10.16
N GLU A 101 -14.85 -6.92 -11.06
CA GLU A 101 -14.59 -6.96 -12.51
C GLU A 101 -13.39 -6.08 -12.89
N LEU A 102 -13.36 -4.83 -12.43
CA LEU A 102 -12.23 -3.93 -12.68
C LEU A 102 -10.90 -4.49 -12.14
N LEU A 103 -10.92 -5.10 -10.95
CA LEU A 103 -9.73 -5.69 -10.34
C LEU A 103 -9.26 -6.92 -11.11
N ALA A 104 -10.18 -7.79 -11.53
CA ALA A 104 -9.88 -8.96 -12.35
C ALA A 104 -9.28 -8.56 -13.72
N ASP A 105 -9.84 -7.53 -14.37
CA ASP A 105 -9.32 -6.97 -15.63
C ASP A 105 -7.91 -6.36 -15.47
N THR A 106 -7.63 -5.79 -14.31
CA THR A 106 -6.37 -5.08 -14.05
C THR A 106 -5.25 -6.03 -13.62
N PHE A 107 -5.58 -7.08 -12.87
CA PHE A 107 -4.63 -7.98 -12.23
C PHE A 107 -4.86 -9.43 -12.63
N ALA A 108 -4.05 -9.93 -13.56
CA ALA A 108 -4.08 -11.34 -13.97
C ALA A 108 -3.83 -12.32 -12.80
N GLN A 109 -3.04 -11.90 -11.80
CA GLN A 109 -2.86 -12.60 -10.54
C GLN A 109 -2.75 -11.55 -9.43
N TYR A 110 -3.39 -11.81 -8.30
CA TYR A 110 -3.38 -10.94 -7.13
C TYR A 110 -3.24 -11.78 -5.85
N PRO A 111 -2.65 -11.25 -4.75
CA PRO A 111 -2.44 -12.01 -3.51
C PRO A 111 -3.74 -12.44 -2.83
N THR A 112 -4.78 -11.61 -2.93
CA THR A 112 -6.13 -11.84 -2.44
C THR A 112 -7.07 -12.11 -3.63
N PRO A 113 -8.23 -12.75 -3.41
CA PRO A 113 -9.23 -12.98 -4.45
C PRO A 113 -10.04 -11.70 -4.74
N SER A 114 -9.39 -10.55 -4.91
CA SER A 114 -10.05 -9.26 -5.18
C SER A 114 -10.83 -9.21 -6.51
N GLY A 115 -10.66 -10.21 -7.39
CA GLY A 115 -11.46 -10.41 -8.59
C GLY A 115 -12.75 -11.23 -8.37
N ASP A 116 -13.02 -11.69 -7.14
CA ASP A 116 -14.24 -12.40 -6.77
C ASP A 116 -15.25 -11.43 -6.14
N PRO A 117 -16.42 -11.21 -6.75
CA PRO A 117 -17.47 -10.35 -6.19
C PRO A 117 -17.89 -10.73 -4.77
N ALA A 118 -17.90 -12.01 -4.41
CA ALA A 118 -18.28 -12.45 -3.07
C ALA A 118 -17.25 -12.03 -2.03
N TYR A 119 -15.96 -12.16 -2.36
CA TYR A 119 -14.87 -11.70 -1.50
C TYR A 119 -14.91 -10.18 -1.29
N VAL A 120 -15.11 -9.41 -2.36
CA VAL A 120 -15.22 -7.95 -2.28
C VAL A 120 -16.45 -7.52 -1.46
N ALA A 121 -17.60 -8.18 -1.66
CA ALA A 121 -18.81 -7.89 -0.88
C ALA A 121 -18.63 -8.19 0.61
N GLU A 122 -17.94 -9.29 0.95
CA GLU A 122 -17.61 -9.65 2.32
C GLU A 122 -16.66 -8.62 2.95
N ALA A 123 -15.57 -8.25 2.26
CA ALA A 123 -14.63 -7.23 2.71
C ALA A 123 -15.33 -5.88 3.00
N ILE A 124 -16.20 -5.42 2.09
CA ILE A 124 -16.99 -4.19 2.29
C ILE A 124 -17.91 -4.33 3.51
N ALA A 125 -18.59 -5.48 3.66
CA ALA A 125 -19.49 -5.72 4.79
C ALA A 125 -18.74 -5.80 6.14
N GLU A 126 -17.49 -6.25 6.15
CA GLU A 126 -16.59 -6.25 7.31
C GLU A 126 -16.00 -4.87 7.63
N GLY A 127 -16.29 -3.86 6.79
CA GLY A 127 -15.97 -2.46 7.03
C GLY A 127 -14.73 -1.95 6.30
N ILE A 128 -14.13 -2.76 5.41
CA ILE A 128 -13.03 -2.31 4.55
C ILE A 128 -13.59 -1.28 3.56
N PRO A 129 -13.13 -0.02 3.61
CA PRO A 129 -13.61 0.99 2.67
C PRO A 129 -13.03 0.72 1.29
N PHE A 130 -13.92 0.56 0.31
CA PHE A 130 -13.58 0.64 -1.11
C PHE A 130 -14.14 1.95 -1.65
N ARG A 131 -13.32 2.69 -2.41
CA ARG A 131 -13.77 3.88 -3.13
C ARG A 131 -13.56 3.70 -4.61
N TYR A 132 -14.49 4.22 -5.40
CA TYR A 132 -14.44 4.12 -6.85
C TYR A 132 -14.87 5.41 -7.56
N VAL A 133 -14.54 5.48 -8.86
CA VAL A 133 -15.06 6.48 -9.79
C VAL A 133 -15.81 5.76 -10.88
N ALA A 134 -17.03 6.21 -11.15
CA ALA A 134 -17.84 5.73 -12.26
C ALA A 134 -17.96 6.77 -13.38
N VAL A 135 -17.86 6.33 -14.63
CA VAL A 135 -18.08 7.16 -15.82
C VAL A 135 -19.09 6.46 -16.70
N GLU A 136 -20.18 7.15 -17.05
CA GLU A 136 -21.28 6.59 -17.84
C GLU A 136 -21.90 5.30 -17.24
N GLY A 137 -21.89 5.18 -15.91
CA GLY A 137 -22.43 4.03 -15.18
C GLY A 137 -21.44 2.87 -14.98
N GLU A 138 -20.23 2.98 -15.54
CA GLU A 138 -19.20 1.95 -15.45
C GLU A 138 -18.13 2.32 -14.42
N VAL A 139 -17.72 1.38 -13.57
CA VAL A 139 -16.59 1.58 -12.65
C VAL A 139 -15.28 1.59 -13.45
N VAL A 140 -14.58 2.73 -13.42
CA VAL A 140 -13.35 2.94 -14.22
C VAL A 140 -12.07 3.04 -13.40
N ALA A 141 -12.20 3.31 -12.09
CA ALA A 141 -11.10 3.32 -11.14
C ALA A 141 -11.59 2.92 -9.76
N CYS A 142 -10.78 2.19 -8.98
CA CYS A 142 -11.06 1.87 -7.58
C CYS A 142 -9.77 1.72 -6.77
N ALA A 143 -9.88 1.82 -5.46
CA ALA A 143 -8.89 1.39 -4.47
C ALA A 143 -9.59 1.07 -3.14
N SER A 144 -8.89 0.40 -2.23
CA SER A 144 -9.37 0.06 -0.89
C SER A 144 -8.38 0.50 0.19
N ALA A 145 -8.82 0.47 1.45
CA ALA A 145 -7.92 0.56 2.59
C ALA A 145 -8.07 -0.67 3.51
N ASP A 146 -7.15 -1.62 3.41
CA ASP A 146 -7.11 -2.80 4.29
C ASP A 146 -6.74 -2.36 5.71
N LEU A 147 -7.71 -2.44 6.61
CA LEU A 147 -7.57 -1.94 7.97
C LEU A 147 -6.74 -2.90 8.84
N ILE A 148 -5.90 -2.33 9.70
CA ILE A 148 -5.18 -3.05 10.75
C ILE A 148 -5.60 -2.43 12.10
N PRO A 149 -6.75 -2.82 12.65
CA PRO A 149 -7.33 -2.17 13.83
C PRO A 149 -6.42 -2.20 15.05
N GLU A 150 -5.67 -3.29 15.26
CA GLU A 150 -4.77 -3.45 16.40
C GLU A 150 -3.58 -2.47 16.36
N ALA A 151 -3.26 -1.96 15.19
CA ALA A 151 -2.21 -0.96 14.97
C ALA A 151 -2.77 0.44 14.66
N ALA A 152 -4.08 0.60 14.50
CA ALA A 152 -4.70 1.85 14.03
C ALA A 152 -3.99 2.41 12.77
N THR A 153 -3.69 1.53 11.82
CA THR A 153 -3.14 1.90 10.51
C THR A 153 -3.85 1.11 9.40
N ALA A 154 -3.66 1.50 8.16
CA ALA A 154 -4.26 0.82 7.02
C ALA A 154 -3.31 0.76 5.82
N GLU A 155 -3.41 -0.32 5.05
CA GLU A 155 -2.77 -0.42 3.75
C GLU A 155 -3.70 0.12 2.67
N LEU A 156 -3.30 1.20 1.99
CA LEU A 156 -3.98 1.65 0.78
C LEU A 156 -3.59 0.73 -0.37
N THR A 157 -4.56 -0.05 -0.87
CA THR A 157 -4.33 -1.16 -1.80
C THR A 157 -5.42 -1.25 -2.88
N ASP A 158 -5.46 -2.36 -3.64
CA ASP A 158 -6.40 -2.61 -4.74
C ASP A 158 -6.48 -1.48 -5.79
N CYS A 159 -5.39 -0.75 -6.00
CA CYS A 159 -5.37 0.42 -6.88
C CYS A 159 -5.48 0.02 -8.36
N ALA A 160 -6.66 0.17 -8.94
CA ALA A 160 -6.94 -0.10 -10.35
C ALA A 160 -7.51 1.11 -11.10
N THR A 161 -7.16 1.22 -12.38
CA THR A 161 -7.72 2.23 -13.29
C THR A 161 -7.66 1.68 -14.72
N ARG A 162 -8.81 1.67 -15.41
CA ARG A 162 -8.90 1.24 -16.80
C ARG A 162 -7.91 2.03 -17.67
N PRO A 163 -7.21 1.39 -18.63
CA PRO A 163 -6.15 2.03 -19.41
C PRO A 163 -6.53 3.39 -20.02
N ASP A 164 -7.72 3.50 -20.60
CA ASP A 164 -8.20 4.70 -21.30
C ASP A 164 -8.65 5.83 -20.34
N HIS A 165 -8.74 5.53 -19.04
CA HIS A 165 -9.10 6.48 -17.98
C HIS A 165 -7.89 6.97 -17.16
N ARG A 166 -6.67 6.52 -17.51
CA ARG A 166 -5.45 6.92 -16.78
C ARG A 166 -5.09 8.38 -17.03
N GLY A 167 -4.39 8.97 -16.06
CA GLY A 167 -3.91 10.35 -16.16
C GLY A 167 -4.96 11.43 -15.87
N GLN A 168 -6.21 11.03 -15.57
CA GLN A 168 -7.32 11.96 -15.30
C GLN A 168 -7.47 12.36 -13.82
N GLY A 169 -6.58 11.87 -12.94
CA GLY A 169 -6.60 12.21 -11.51
C GLY A 169 -7.49 11.34 -10.63
N TYR A 170 -8.18 10.33 -11.19
CA TYR A 170 -9.10 9.45 -10.44
C TYR A 170 -8.45 8.77 -9.23
N MET A 171 -7.30 8.11 -9.43
CA MET A 171 -6.59 7.46 -8.32
C MET A 171 -6.16 8.45 -7.24
N GLN A 172 -5.80 9.69 -7.62
CA GLN A 172 -5.44 10.72 -6.64
C GLN A 172 -6.66 11.12 -5.80
N ALA A 173 -7.83 11.29 -6.42
CA ALA A 173 -9.07 11.60 -5.72
C ALA A 173 -9.50 10.47 -4.79
N ILE A 174 -9.52 9.23 -5.29
CA ILE A 174 -9.86 8.02 -4.52
C ILE A 174 -8.97 7.90 -3.28
N LEU A 175 -7.64 7.99 -3.43
CA LEU A 175 -6.73 7.85 -2.30
C LEU A 175 -6.84 9.01 -1.31
N LEU A 176 -7.13 10.23 -1.77
CA LEU A 176 -7.38 11.38 -0.89
C LEU A 176 -8.64 11.15 -0.06
N ASP A 177 -9.72 10.69 -0.66
CA ASP A 177 -10.97 10.46 0.06
C ASP A 177 -10.89 9.22 0.97
N LEU A 178 -10.13 8.17 0.61
CA LEU A 178 -9.82 7.06 1.52
C LEU A 178 -9.00 7.53 2.73
N MET A 179 -8.04 8.45 2.54
CA MET A 179 -7.30 9.02 3.66
C MET A 179 -8.20 9.88 4.58
N ASP A 180 -9.18 10.59 4.02
CA ASP A 180 -10.18 11.30 4.81
C ASP A 180 -11.04 10.30 5.62
N ASP A 181 -11.50 9.21 4.99
CA ASP A 181 -12.26 8.15 5.68
C ASP A 181 -11.46 7.54 6.84
N LEU A 182 -10.18 7.27 6.62
CA LEU A 182 -9.27 6.74 7.63
C LEU A 182 -9.10 7.73 8.79
N ALA A 183 -8.93 9.02 8.50
CA ALA A 183 -8.81 10.05 9.53
C ALA A 183 -10.10 10.18 10.35
N GLU A 184 -11.28 10.10 9.72
CA GLU A 184 -12.58 10.09 10.40
C GLU A 184 -12.80 8.84 11.29
N ARG A 185 -12.09 7.76 10.99
CA ARG A 185 -12.11 6.49 11.73
C ARG A 185 -11.00 6.36 12.77
N ASP A 186 -10.30 7.45 13.10
CA ASP A 186 -9.17 7.48 14.04
C ASP A 186 -7.97 6.60 13.63
N TYR A 187 -7.70 6.48 12.33
CA TYR A 187 -6.46 5.86 11.80
C TYR A 187 -5.41 6.96 11.55
N PRO A 188 -4.45 7.19 12.45
CA PRO A 188 -3.47 8.28 12.34
C PRO A 188 -2.45 8.10 11.23
N THR A 189 -2.29 6.89 10.68
CA THR A 189 -1.30 6.59 9.63
C THR A 189 -1.87 5.68 8.56
N ALA A 190 -1.25 5.73 7.38
CA ALA A 190 -1.46 4.77 6.31
C ALA A 190 -0.15 4.41 5.64
N PHE A 191 -0.13 3.24 5.01
CA PHE A 191 1.00 2.78 4.20
C PHE A 191 0.50 2.11 2.92
N THR A 192 1.43 1.74 2.04
CA THR A 192 1.14 0.88 0.90
C THR A 192 2.39 0.08 0.53
N LEU A 193 2.19 -1.12 -0.01
CA LEU A 193 3.20 -1.88 -0.71
C LEU A 193 2.98 -1.72 -2.23
N ALA A 194 3.81 -0.92 -2.87
CA ALA A 194 3.68 -0.60 -4.29
C ALA A 194 4.72 -1.38 -5.11
N ARG A 195 4.32 -2.04 -6.20
CA ARG A 195 5.27 -2.71 -7.13
C ARG A 195 6.40 -1.75 -7.52
N ALA A 196 7.63 -2.09 -7.17
CA ALA A 196 8.77 -1.16 -7.19
C ALA A 196 9.16 -0.73 -8.61
N ARG A 197 8.82 -1.55 -9.62
CA ARG A 197 9.13 -1.33 -11.04
C ARG A 197 8.05 -0.56 -11.80
N ILE A 198 6.93 -0.24 -11.15
CA ILE A 198 5.80 0.46 -11.79
C ILE A 198 5.83 1.95 -11.38
N PRO A 199 6.29 2.86 -12.26
CA PRO A 199 6.47 4.27 -11.88
C PRO A 199 5.15 4.97 -11.55
N GLY A 200 4.04 4.60 -12.21
CA GLY A 200 2.75 5.27 -12.07
C GLY A 200 2.21 5.27 -10.64
N VAL A 201 2.16 4.10 -10.00
CA VAL A 201 1.64 3.96 -8.63
C VAL A 201 2.58 4.61 -7.61
N ASN A 202 3.90 4.44 -7.75
CA ASN A 202 4.88 5.06 -6.86
C ASN A 202 4.81 6.60 -6.94
N LEU A 203 4.66 7.17 -8.14
CA LEU A 203 4.47 8.61 -8.32
C LEU A 203 3.14 9.11 -7.75
N ALA A 204 2.08 8.28 -7.76
CA ALA A 204 0.80 8.64 -7.15
C ALA A 204 0.97 8.82 -5.63
N PHE A 205 1.56 7.84 -4.94
CA PHE A 205 1.79 7.91 -3.50
C PHE A 205 2.78 9.03 -3.10
N GLN A 206 3.89 9.20 -3.84
CA GLN A 206 4.81 10.31 -3.60
C GLN A 206 4.11 11.68 -3.66
N ARG A 207 3.25 11.90 -4.67
CA ARG A 207 2.50 13.17 -4.82
C ARG A 207 1.47 13.39 -3.73
N LEU A 208 1.04 12.32 -3.06
CA LEU A 208 0.14 12.37 -1.92
C LEU A 208 0.90 12.50 -0.60
N GLY A 209 2.20 12.81 -0.63
CA GLY A 209 3.01 13.05 0.56
C GLY A 209 3.46 11.79 1.28
N PHE A 210 3.36 10.61 0.65
CA PHE A 210 3.98 9.42 1.19
C PHE A 210 5.48 9.46 0.97
N GLU A 211 6.22 8.98 1.96
CA GLU A 211 7.67 8.86 1.90
C GLU A 211 8.09 7.42 1.63
N LEU A 212 9.10 7.24 0.78
CA LEU A 212 9.69 5.94 0.49
C LEU A 212 10.44 5.46 1.74
N ARG A 213 10.00 4.32 2.29
CA ARG A 213 10.47 3.75 3.55
C ARG A 213 11.38 2.55 3.41
N GLY A 214 11.50 2.00 2.20
CA GLY A 214 12.27 0.80 1.92
C GLY A 214 11.83 0.10 0.65
N THR A 215 12.49 -1.00 0.33
CA THR A 215 12.12 -1.87 -0.79
C THR A 215 12.26 -3.32 -0.33
N MET A 216 11.16 -4.07 -0.42
CA MET A 216 11.09 -5.50 -0.11
C MET A 216 11.41 -6.32 -1.36
N PRO A 217 12.55 -7.01 -1.43
CA PRO A 217 12.96 -7.76 -2.62
C PRO A 217 12.07 -8.99 -2.84
N GLN A 218 11.51 -9.16 -4.03
CA GLN A 218 10.76 -10.36 -4.40
C GLN A 218 9.72 -10.77 -3.34
N SER A 219 8.94 -9.83 -2.80
CA SER A 219 8.10 -10.06 -1.62
C SER A 219 6.68 -10.48 -1.96
N CYS A 220 6.15 -10.06 -3.12
CA CYS A 220 4.75 -10.23 -3.47
C CYS A 220 4.58 -10.97 -4.80
N ARG A 221 3.60 -11.88 -4.89
CA ARG A 221 3.22 -12.51 -6.15
C ARG A 221 2.02 -11.78 -6.73
N ILE A 222 2.23 -11.07 -7.83
CA ILE A 222 1.21 -10.22 -8.45
C ILE A 222 1.51 -10.07 -9.95
N GLY A 223 0.46 -10.09 -10.78
CA GLY A 223 0.58 -10.05 -12.24
C GLY A 223 1.25 -11.31 -12.80
N GLY A 224 2.44 -11.18 -13.39
CA GLY A 224 3.12 -12.26 -14.10
C GLY A 224 4.14 -13.06 -13.26
N GLY A 225 4.37 -12.70 -12.00
CA GLY A 225 5.43 -13.32 -11.22
C GLY A 225 5.60 -12.75 -9.81
N ILE A 226 6.82 -12.86 -9.30
CA ILE A 226 7.21 -12.31 -7.99
C ILE A 226 7.82 -10.93 -8.23
N GLU A 227 7.28 -9.92 -7.55
CA GLU A 227 7.65 -8.51 -7.68
C GLU A 227 8.39 -8.02 -6.42
N ASP A 228 9.28 -7.06 -6.64
CA ASP A 228 9.82 -6.20 -5.60
C ASP A 228 8.77 -5.16 -5.21
N MET A 229 8.66 -4.81 -3.92
CA MET A 229 7.64 -3.89 -3.42
C MET A 229 8.32 -2.72 -2.68
N ASN A 230 8.09 -1.49 -3.13
CA ASN A 230 8.45 -0.30 -2.37
C ASN A 230 7.45 -0.12 -1.22
N ILE A 231 7.98 0.20 -0.05
CA ILE A 231 7.19 0.54 1.12
C ILE A 231 7.02 2.06 1.13
N TRP A 232 5.78 2.52 1.20
CA TRP A 232 5.46 3.94 1.34
C TRP A 232 4.60 4.12 2.58
N SER A 233 4.87 5.15 3.38
CA SER A 233 3.99 5.49 4.52
C SER A 233 3.85 6.99 4.72
N ARG A 234 2.76 7.37 5.38
CA ARG A 234 2.39 8.75 5.66
C ARG A 234 1.56 8.84 6.95
N PRO A 235 1.83 9.83 7.83
CA PRO A 235 0.87 10.24 8.86
C PRO A 235 -0.31 11.00 8.24
N LEU A 236 -1.53 10.61 8.60
CA LEU A 236 -2.78 11.19 8.11
C LEU A 236 -3.25 12.38 8.97
N VAL A 237 -2.94 12.34 10.26
CA VAL A 237 -3.21 13.44 11.19
C VAL A 237 -1.90 14.24 11.38
N PRO A 238 -1.95 15.59 11.43
CA PRO A 238 -0.77 16.37 11.79
C PRO A 238 -0.28 15.95 13.16
N ALA A 239 1.04 15.76 13.32
CA ALA A 239 1.63 15.54 14.63
C ALA A 239 1.16 16.67 15.55
N ILE A 240 0.52 16.33 16.67
CA ILE A 240 0.21 17.30 17.72
C ILE A 240 1.56 17.86 18.15
N GLN A 241 1.87 19.07 17.73
CA GLN A 241 2.98 19.81 18.34
C GLN A 241 2.61 19.92 19.81
N SER A 242 3.30 19.15 20.65
CA SER A 242 3.22 19.27 22.10
C SER A 242 3.62 20.70 22.43
N ALA A 243 2.61 21.56 22.59
CA ALA A 243 2.78 22.91 23.07
C ALA A 243 3.38 22.78 24.47
N GLN A 244 4.68 23.09 24.57
CA GLN A 244 5.33 23.29 25.84
C GLN A 244 4.56 24.37 26.59
N THR A 245 3.77 23.91 27.56
CA THR A 245 3.22 24.72 28.63
C THR A 245 4.38 25.06 29.54
N ALA A 246 5.07 26.17 29.24
CA ALA A 246 5.90 26.85 30.22
C ALA A 246 5.02 27.90 30.93
N ALA A 247 4.57 27.54 32.12
CA ALA A 247 4.12 28.47 33.14
C ALA A 247 5.33 29.10 33.85
#